data_AF-A0A1V4RHC3-F1
#
_entry.id   AF-A0A1V4RHC3-F1
#
_cell.length_a   1.000
_cell.length_b   1.000
_cell.length_c   1.000
_cell.angle_alpha   90.00
_cell.angle_beta   90.00
_cell.angle_gamma   90.00
#
_symmetry.space_group_name_H-M   'P 1'
#
loop_
_entity.id
_entity.type
_entity.pdbx_description
1 polymer ?
#
loop_
_entity_poly.entity_id
_entity_poly.type
_entity_poly.pdbx_seq_one_letter_code
_entity_poly.pdbx_strand_id
1 'polypeptide(L)'
;MKKSFVLIASVFLALFLGIILSVSYLRSNIQLKAVDTRIASLYAFYAAEAGIENSISELRKNEKWRTGFSNIALVWSDGTTTETVGHYTSNVADGPVSGSWPTVWIRSQGMYTNPRDPSQNISRVILAQVAIENPASFFISTLSDITARSGANFTGDILARDVYFKPTTGNIKVTGDVNYIRNIDGESDPKVTITGDVNNVPPITFSSVDKQYYSDVASTGGRKIDGNFSYSGDIDRSDLSSSNGVIYVDGDVHISGNTTESMHIVASGNIYIEGDITCNSGVQLGLSAAGDVIIPDSAPNNLTINAFIRADGGVLEAKGNPGDKDTLNFTGAIAVRGKDSASSAVNLNAYSSRVYNYDDTLSTNLTIPYLTYIANIIDWKEIKPTDPFPPS
;
A
#
# COMPACT_ATOMS: atom_id res chain seq x y z
N MET A 1 4.59 -54.84 68.87
CA MET A 1 5.38 -54.55 67.66
C MET A 1 4.55 -54.30 66.40
N LYS A 2 3.59 -55.15 65.99
CA LYS A 2 2.82 -54.95 64.74
C LYS A 2 2.07 -53.61 64.62
N LYS A 3 1.45 -53.13 65.72
CA LYS A 3 0.70 -51.84 65.70
C LYS A 3 1.60 -50.61 65.53
N SER A 4 2.80 -50.63 66.11
CA SER A 4 3.78 -49.53 65.98
C SER A 4 4.37 -49.43 64.58
N PHE A 5 4.61 -50.58 63.92
CA PHE A 5 5.08 -50.61 62.52
C PHE A 5 4.03 -50.05 61.54
N VAL A 6 2.76 -50.41 61.73
CA VAL A 6 1.66 -49.89 60.90
C VAL A 6 1.52 -48.37 61.04
N LEU A 7 1.64 -47.83 62.27
CA LEU A 7 1.61 -46.39 62.49
C LEU A 7 2.75 -45.67 61.76
N ILE A 8 3.99 -46.18 61.88
CA ILE A 8 5.17 -45.61 61.23
C ILE A 8 5.04 -45.68 59.70
N ALA A 9 4.56 -46.82 59.16
CA ALA A 9 4.34 -46.99 57.74
C ALA A 9 3.24 -46.04 57.20
N SER A 10 2.16 -45.82 57.95
CA SER A 10 1.11 -44.87 57.58
C SER A 10 1.58 -43.42 57.61
N VAL A 11 2.38 -43.03 58.62
CA VAL A 11 2.98 -41.69 58.68
C VAL A 11 3.95 -41.48 57.51
N PHE A 12 4.77 -42.47 57.19
CA PHE A 12 5.71 -42.40 56.06
C PHE A 12 4.96 -42.29 54.72
N LEU A 13 3.90 -43.09 54.53
CA LEU A 13 3.07 -43.01 53.33
C LEU A 13 2.37 -41.66 53.20
N ALA A 14 1.82 -41.12 54.29
CA ALA A 14 1.18 -39.80 54.30
C ALA A 14 2.18 -38.68 53.96
N LEU A 15 3.41 -38.75 54.50
CA LEU A 15 4.47 -37.79 54.23
C LEU A 15 4.94 -37.89 52.77
N PHE A 16 5.11 -39.11 52.25
CA PHE A 16 5.47 -39.34 50.86
C PHE A 16 4.39 -38.84 49.88
N LEU A 17 3.12 -39.13 50.15
CA LEU A 17 1.99 -38.60 49.37
C LEU A 17 1.91 -37.07 49.46
N GLY A 18 2.15 -36.49 50.64
CA GLY A 18 2.20 -35.05 50.84
C GLY A 18 3.30 -34.37 50.01
N ILE A 19 4.48 -34.99 49.94
CA ILE A 19 5.58 -34.51 49.09
C ILE A 19 5.18 -34.58 47.61
N ILE A 20 4.64 -35.71 47.14
CA ILE A 20 4.23 -35.86 45.73
C ILE A 20 3.18 -34.82 45.35
N LEU A 21 2.14 -34.65 46.17
CA LEU A 21 1.09 -33.66 45.92
C LEU A 21 1.65 -32.24 45.90
N SER A 22 2.56 -31.91 46.82
CA SER A 22 3.21 -30.59 46.87
C SER A 22 4.06 -30.32 45.62
N VAL A 23 4.83 -31.32 45.16
CA VAL A 23 5.65 -31.21 43.94
C VAL A 23 4.76 -31.08 42.70
N SER A 24 3.70 -31.87 42.58
CA SER A 24 2.74 -31.76 41.47
C SER A 24 2.06 -30.39 41.44
N TYR A 25 1.65 -29.87 42.60
CA TYR A 25 1.05 -28.53 42.71
C TYR A 25 2.05 -27.42 42.32
N LEU A 26 3.29 -27.50 42.82
CA LEU A 26 4.35 -26.55 42.46
C LEU A 26 4.63 -26.56 40.96
N ARG A 27 4.74 -27.76 40.35
CA ARG A 27 4.98 -27.92 38.91
C ARG A 27 3.83 -27.35 38.09
N SER A 28 2.58 -27.61 38.48
CA SER A 28 1.40 -27.08 37.81
C SER A 28 1.38 -25.55 37.85
N ASN A 29 1.71 -24.93 39.00
CA ASN A 29 1.78 -23.48 39.11
C ASN A 29 2.91 -22.86 38.29
N ILE A 30 4.08 -23.51 38.23
CA ILE A 30 5.19 -23.07 37.37
C ILE A 30 4.77 -23.13 35.90
N GLN A 31 4.09 -24.20 35.48
CA GLN A 31 3.58 -24.35 34.11
C GLN A 31 2.52 -23.30 33.77
N LEU A 32 1.57 -23.04 34.66
CA LEU A 32 0.56 -22.00 34.46
C LEU A 32 1.19 -20.62 34.32
N LYS A 33 2.13 -20.25 35.21
CA LYS A 33 2.87 -18.98 35.11
C LYS A 33 3.66 -18.86 33.81
N ALA A 34 4.27 -19.95 33.35
CA ALA A 34 5.00 -19.97 32.08
C ALA A 34 4.06 -19.76 30.88
N VAL A 35 2.87 -20.36 30.91
CA VAL A 35 1.84 -20.15 29.88
C VAL A 35 1.35 -18.69 29.90
N ASP A 36 1.02 -18.14 31.08
CA ASP A 36 0.59 -16.75 31.22
C ASP A 36 1.65 -15.77 30.70
N THR A 37 2.93 -16.01 31.03
CA THR A 37 4.06 -15.20 30.54
C THR A 37 4.17 -15.29 29.02
N ARG A 38 3.96 -16.47 28.43
CA ARG A 38 4.00 -16.66 26.98
C ARG A 38 2.84 -15.92 26.28
N ILE A 39 1.64 -15.98 26.84
CA ILE A 39 0.47 -15.26 26.33
C ILE A 39 0.71 -13.74 26.39
N ALA A 40 1.14 -13.24 27.54
CA ALA A 40 1.47 -11.83 27.73
C ALA A 40 2.56 -11.35 26.74
N SER A 41 3.60 -12.16 26.53
CA SER A 41 4.66 -11.87 25.55
C SER A 41 4.14 -11.84 24.11
N LEU A 42 3.19 -12.71 23.77
CA LEU A 42 2.56 -12.74 22.45
C LEU A 42 1.69 -11.50 22.22
N TYR A 43 0.87 -11.10 23.20
CA TYR A 43 0.06 -9.90 23.08
C TYR A 43 0.89 -8.61 23.03
N ALA A 44 1.97 -8.53 23.81
CA ALA A 44 2.92 -7.42 23.69
C ALA A 44 3.57 -7.37 22.30
N PHE A 45 3.84 -8.52 21.67
CA PHE A 45 4.35 -8.57 20.30
C PHE A 45 3.30 -8.09 19.29
N TYR A 46 2.05 -8.56 19.37
CA TYR A 46 0.97 -8.09 18.49
C TYR A 46 0.67 -6.60 18.64
N ALA A 47 0.75 -6.05 19.86
CA ALA A 47 0.66 -4.62 20.06
C ALA A 47 1.81 -3.87 19.36
N ALA A 48 3.04 -4.39 19.42
CA ALA A 48 4.16 -3.81 18.71
C ALA A 48 3.94 -3.83 17.18
N GLU A 49 3.52 -4.97 16.61
CA GLU A 49 3.19 -5.11 15.19
C GLU A 49 2.08 -4.15 14.76
N ALA A 50 1.00 -4.04 15.53
CA ALA A 50 -0.07 -3.09 15.26
C ALA A 50 0.45 -1.64 15.19
N GLY A 51 1.41 -1.28 16.04
CA GLY A 51 2.06 0.03 15.97
C GLY A 51 2.94 0.25 14.73
N ILE A 52 3.57 -0.81 14.20
CA ILE A 52 4.26 -0.75 12.90
C ILE A 52 3.24 -0.53 11.77
N GLU A 53 2.20 -1.36 11.71
CA GLU A 53 1.16 -1.28 10.67
C GLU A 53 0.45 0.07 10.66
N ASN A 54 0.08 0.59 11.84
CA ASN A 54 -0.55 1.91 11.94
C ASN A 54 0.41 3.04 11.54
N SER A 55 1.71 2.90 11.83
CA SER A 55 2.72 3.90 11.42
C SER A 55 2.91 3.88 9.90
N ILE A 56 2.91 2.69 9.28
CA ILE A 56 2.93 2.53 7.82
C ILE A 56 1.68 3.15 7.19
N SER A 57 0.50 2.94 7.78
CA SER A 57 -0.75 3.56 7.33
C SER A 57 -0.66 5.09 7.31
N GLU A 58 -0.07 5.72 8.32
CA GLU A 58 0.14 7.18 8.33
C GLU A 58 1.18 7.64 7.29
N LEU A 59 2.27 6.89 7.11
CA LEU A 59 3.27 7.19 6.06
C LEU A 59 2.68 7.10 4.65
N ARG A 60 1.72 6.20 4.42
CA ARG A 60 0.98 6.12 3.15
C ARG A 60 0.11 7.34 2.90
N LYS A 61 -0.32 8.06 3.93
CA LYS A 61 -1.11 9.30 3.78
C LYS A 61 -0.19 10.53 3.63
N ASN A 62 0.98 10.50 4.27
CA ASN A 62 1.94 11.58 4.24
C ASN A 62 3.36 11.03 4.45
N GLU A 63 4.17 11.06 3.40
CA GLU A 63 5.56 10.58 3.42
C GLU A 63 6.43 11.27 4.50
N LYS A 64 6.07 12.50 4.91
CA LYS A 64 6.78 13.33 5.89
C LYS A 64 6.30 13.12 7.32
N TRP A 65 5.34 12.23 7.55
CA TRP A 65 4.83 11.97 8.89
C TRP A 65 5.90 11.36 9.79
N ARG A 66 6.17 12.00 10.93
CA ARG A 66 7.17 11.55 11.94
C ARG A 66 6.65 11.59 13.37
N THR A 67 5.37 11.87 13.58
CA THR A 67 4.80 12.11 14.91
C THR A 67 4.84 10.86 15.80
N GLY A 68 4.66 9.68 15.21
CA GLY A 68 4.56 8.43 15.96
C GLY A 68 3.24 8.32 16.74
N PHE A 69 3.16 7.30 17.59
CA PHE A 69 2.01 7.04 18.46
C PHE A 69 2.45 6.90 19.90
N SER A 70 1.58 7.28 20.85
CA SER A 70 1.87 7.16 22.28
C SER A 70 0.73 6.47 23.01
N ASN A 71 1.03 5.32 23.62
CA ASN A 71 0.14 4.55 24.48
C ASN A 71 -1.25 4.26 23.86
N ILE A 72 -1.27 3.85 22.60
CA ILE A 72 -2.51 3.50 21.91
C ILE A 72 -2.93 2.09 22.29
N ALA A 73 -4.19 1.92 22.70
CA ALA A 73 -4.74 0.63 23.06
C ALA A 73 -4.93 -0.25 21.80
N LEU A 74 -4.39 -1.47 21.84
CA LEU A 74 -4.77 -2.53 20.93
C LEU A 74 -6.00 -3.23 21.52
N VAL A 75 -7.10 -3.18 20.77
CA VAL A 75 -8.40 -3.68 21.20
C VAL A 75 -8.76 -4.88 20.34
N TRP A 76 -9.11 -5.99 21.00
CA TRP A 76 -9.69 -7.17 20.37
C TRP A 76 -11.20 -7.16 20.59
N SER A 77 -11.96 -7.55 19.57
CA SER A 77 -13.41 -7.74 19.68
C SER A 77 -13.84 -9.02 18.98
N ASP A 78 -14.72 -9.76 19.63
CA ASP A 78 -15.38 -10.96 19.08
C ASP A 78 -16.79 -10.66 18.56
N GLY A 79 -17.17 -9.38 18.46
CA GLY A 79 -18.50 -8.91 18.07
C GLY A 79 -19.50 -8.81 19.23
N THR A 80 -19.16 -9.32 20.41
CA THR A 80 -20.00 -9.22 21.62
C THR A 80 -19.30 -8.52 22.79
N THR A 81 -17.98 -8.68 22.86
CA THR A 81 -17.12 -8.06 23.87
C THR A 81 -15.96 -7.33 23.20
N THR A 82 -15.43 -6.36 23.91
CA THR A 82 -14.31 -5.53 23.48
C THR A 82 -13.31 -5.50 24.63
N GLU A 83 -12.13 -6.08 24.41
CA GLU A 83 -11.08 -6.19 25.43
C GLU A 83 -9.80 -5.53 24.94
N THR A 84 -9.17 -4.72 25.80
CA THR A 84 -7.84 -4.19 25.54
C THR A 84 -6.81 -5.28 25.77
N VAL A 85 -6.20 -5.77 24.69
CA VAL A 85 -5.20 -6.84 24.72
C VAL A 85 -3.78 -6.30 24.81
N GLY A 86 -3.56 -5.00 24.72
CA GLY A 86 -2.24 -4.38 24.90
C GLY A 86 -2.25 -2.89 24.60
N HIS A 87 -1.09 -2.26 24.75
CA HIS A 87 -0.86 -0.89 24.32
C HIS A 87 0.42 -0.83 23.48
N TYR A 88 0.50 0.12 22.57
CA TYR A 88 1.72 0.37 21.81
C TYR A 88 2.09 1.84 21.77
N THR A 89 3.39 2.08 21.65
CA THR A 89 4.00 3.39 21.42
C THR A 89 4.95 3.22 20.24
N SER A 90 4.84 4.08 19.22
CA SER A 90 5.75 4.06 18.07
C SER A 90 6.49 5.38 17.92
N ASN A 91 7.73 5.29 17.47
CA ASN A 91 8.57 6.42 17.10
C ASN A 91 9.04 6.23 15.66
N VAL A 92 9.11 7.32 14.91
CA VAL A 92 9.51 7.33 13.51
C VAL A 92 10.65 8.32 13.32
N ALA A 93 11.69 7.91 12.60
CA ALA A 93 12.86 8.73 12.29
C ALA A 93 13.29 8.47 10.85
N ASP A 94 14.05 9.40 10.28
CA ASP A 94 14.60 9.21 8.94
C ASP A 94 15.62 8.06 8.94
N GLY A 95 15.60 7.26 7.88
CA GLY A 95 16.53 6.15 7.65
C GLY A 95 17.53 6.47 6.54
N PRO A 96 18.62 5.69 6.44
CA PRO A 96 19.52 5.79 5.30
C PRO A 96 18.78 5.38 4.02
N VAL A 97 19.12 6.00 2.89
CA VAL A 97 18.59 5.59 1.58
C VAL A 97 18.99 4.13 1.33
N SER A 98 18.05 3.30 0.86
CA SER A 98 18.30 1.91 0.48
C SER A 98 18.12 1.77 -1.03
N GLY A 99 19.22 1.58 -1.77
CA GLY A 99 19.21 1.70 -3.23
C GLY A 99 18.87 3.13 -3.66
N SER A 100 17.82 3.30 -4.48
CA SER A 100 17.26 4.60 -4.86
C SER A 100 16.12 5.08 -3.95
N TRP A 101 15.74 4.30 -2.92
CA TRP A 101 14.47 4.50 -2.22
C TRP A 101 14.70 5.24 -0.90
N PRO A 102 14.01 6.36 -0.65
CA PRO A 102 13.95 6.99 0.66
C PRO A 102 13.42 6.00 1.70
N THR A 103 14.05 5.96 2.88
CA THR A 103 13.59 5.07 3.96
C THR A 103 13.39 5.80 5.27
N VAL A 104 12.57 5.20 6.11
CA VAL A 104 12.33 5.62 7.50
C VAL A 104 12.49 4.44 8.43
N TRP A 105 12.96 4.71 9.64
CA TRP A 105 12.95 3.76 10.74
C TRP A 105 11.67 3.93 11.54
N ILE A 106 10.98 2.82 11.79
CA ILE A 106 9.84 2.75 12.70
C ILE A 106 10.22 1.83 13.86
N ARG A 107 10.19 2.37 15.07
CA ARG A 107 10.32 1.59 16.30
C ARG A 107 8.96 1.53 16.98
N SER A 108 8.42 0.34 17.20
CA SER A 108 7.18 0.14 17.95
C SER A 108 7.42 -0.71 19.18
N GLN A 109 7.04 -0.20 20.35
CA GLN A 109 7.04 -0.93 21.60
C GLN A 109 5.62 -1.29 21.98
N GLY A 110 5.32 -2.58 21.99
CA GLY A 110 4.08 -3.12 22.51
C GLY A 110 4.23 -3.56 23.96
N MET A 111 3.19 -3.37 24.74
CA MET A 111 3.13 -3.70 26.16
C MET A 111 1.84 -4.44 26.48
N TYR A 112 1.98 -5.51 27.25
CA TYR A 112 0.86 -6.18 27.90
C TYR A 112 0.94 -5.95 29.41
N THR A 113 -0.17 -5.51 29.99
CA THR A 113 -0.33 -5.39 31.44
C THR A 113 -1.35 -6.42 31.88
N ASN A 114 -0.93 -7.37 32.72
CA ASN A 114 -1.83 -8.40 33.22
C ASN A 114 -2.92 -7.77 34.11
N PRO A 115 -4.22 -7.93 33.79
CA PRO A 115 -5.31 -7.36 34.60
C PRO A 115 -5.33 -7.88 36.04
N ARG A 116 -4.81 -9.10 36.27
CA ARG A 116 -4.78 -9.75 37.59
C ARG A 116 -3.53 -9.40 38.40
N ASP A 117 -2.49 -8.90 37.74
CA ASP A 117 -1.22 -8.51 38.37
C ASP A 117 -0.58 -7.36 37.56
N PRO A 118 -0.95 -6.09 37.84
CA PRO A 118 -0.44 -4.93 37.10
C PRO A 118 1.07 -4.72 37.23
N SER A 119 1.74 -5.44 38.14
CA SER A 119 3.20 -5.41 38.28
C SER A 119 3.91 -6.25 37.21
N GLN A 120 3.20 -7.17 36.54
CA GLN A 120 3.70 -7.92 35.40
C GLN A 120 3.42 -7.17 34.10
N ASN A 121 4.38 -6.33 33.73
CA ASN A 121 4.45 -5.70 32.42
C ASN A 121 5.46 -6.44 31.56
N ILE A 122 4.99 -7.02 30.46
CA ILE A 122 5.86 -7.55 29.43
C ILE A 122 5.84 -6.58 28.27
N SER A 123 7.03 -6.17 27.81
CA SER A 123 7.19 -5.37 26.62
C SER A 123 7.98 -6.12 25.54
N ARG A 124 7.63 -5.86 24.29
CA ARG A 124 8.32 -6.33 23.09
C ARG A 124 8.53 -5.14 22.18
N VAL A 125 9.68 -5.07 21.50
CA VAL A 125 10.03 -3.92 20.66
C VAL A 125 10.45 -4.41 19.29
N ILE A 126 9.76 -3.90 18.27
CA ILE A 126 10.06 -4.16 16.87
C ILE A 126 10.67 -2.90 16.27
N LEU A 127 11.74 -3.08 15.51
CA LEU A 127 12.34 -2.06 14.67
C LEU A 127 12.18 -2.50 13.21
N ALA A 128 11.59 -1.64 12.39
CA ALA A 128 11.40 -1.87 10.97
C ALA A 128 12.01 -0.73 10.14
N GLN A 129 12.67 -1.08 9.04
CA GLN A 129 13.02 -0.14 7.98
C GLN A 129 11.90 -0.16 6.94
N VAL A 130 11.37 1.00 6.61
CA VAL A 130 10.28 1.14 5.64
C VAL A 130 10.74 2.02 4.49
N ALA A 131 10.68 1.50 3.27
CA ALA A 131 10.87 2.31 2.07
C ALA A 131 9.57 3.05 1.75
N ILE A 132 9.69 4.32 1.37
CA ILE A 132 8.56 5.16 0.96
C ILE A 132 8.80 5.60 -0.47
N GLU A 133 7.77 5.45 -1.31
CA GLU A 133 7.85 5.82 -2.71
C GLU A 133 6.54 6.47 -3.18
N ASN A 134 6.67 7.46 -4.06
CA ASN A 134 5.50 8.06 -4.70
C ASN A 134 5.09 7.16 -5.88
N PRO A 135 3.85 6.65 -5.93
CA PRO A 135 3.41 5.77 -7.01
C PRO A 135 3.43 6.44 -8.40
N ALA A 136 3.43 7.78 -8.42
CA ALA A 136 3.55 8.58 -9.64
C ALA A 136 5.00 8.87 -10.06
N SER A 137 6.01 8.36 -9.33
CA SER A 137 7.43 8.51 -9.70
C SER A 137 7.82 7.72 -10.96
N PHE A 138 7.03 6.70 -11.30
CA PHE A 138 7.24 5.87 -12.47
C PHE A 138 6.20 6.25 -13.53
N PHE A 139 6.56 6.13 -14.81
CA PHE A 139 5.58 6.25 -15.87
C PHE A 139 4.51 5.16 -15.76
N ILE A 140 4.93 3.90 -15.59
CA ILE A 140 4.01 2.80 -15.25
C ILE A 140 4.54 2.06 -14.02
N SER A 141 3.66 1.84 -13.04
CA SER A 141 3.93 1.02 -11.87
C SER A 141 2.84 -0.04 -11.68
N THR A 142 3.21 -1.32 -11.60
CA THR A 142 2.25 -2.42 -11.43
C THR A 142 2.81 -3.67 -10.75
N LEU A 143 1.92 -4.45 -10.12
CA LEU A 143 2.22 -5.79 -9.58
C LEU A 143 1.82 -6.94 -10.51
N SER A 144 1.38 -6.64 -11.73
CA SER A 144 1.12 -7.65 -12.77
C SER A 144 2.03 -7.43 -13.97
N ASP A 145 1.69 -8.08 -15.06
CA ASP A 145 2.48 -8.13 -16.28
C ASP A 145 2.22 -6.87 -17.11
N ILE A 146 3.28 -6.30 -17.65
CA ILE A 146 3.21 -5.31 -18.73
C ILE A 146 3.62 -5.98 -20.02
N THR A 147 2.77 -5.91 -21.04
CA THR A 147 3.16 -6.26 -22.40
C THR A 147 3.26 -5.01 -23.27
N ALA A 148 4.50 -4.61 -23.59
CA ALA A 148 4.77 -3.57 -24.57
C ALA A 148 4.69 -4.16 -25.98
N ARG A 149 3.87 -3.56 -26.84
CA ARG A 149 3.70 -3.94 -28.26
C ARG A 149 4.26 -2.85 -29.18
N SER A 150 4.44 -3.21 -30.45
CA SER A 150 4.91 -2.28 -31.50
C SER A 150 4.23 -0.91 -31.46
N GLY A 151 5.04 0.14 -31.62
CA GLY A 151 4.61 1.53 -31.62
C GLY A 151 4.55 2.17 -30.24
N ALA A 152 4.84 1.44 -29.16
CA ALA A 152 4.93 2.01 -27.83
C ALA A 152 6.25 2.78 -27.64
N ASN A 153 6.15 4.05 -27.25
CA ASN A 153 7.29 4.90 -26.89
C ASN A 153 7.06 5.48 -25.50
N PHE A 154 7.82 5.02 -24.53
CA PHE A 154 7.74 5.41 -23.12
C PHE A 154 8.87 6.39 -22.78
N THR A 155 8.54 7.55 -22.23
CA THR A 155 9.55 8.57 -21.88
C THR A 155 9.94 8.61 -20.39
N GLY A 156 9.50 7.66 -19.58
CA GLY A 156 9.87 7.53 -18.16
C GLY A 156 10.05 6.08 -17.72
N ASP A 157 10.27 5.90 -16.42
CA ASP A 157 10.62 4.62 -15.83
C ASP A 157 9.43 3.66 -15.77
N ILE A 158 9.72 2.37 -15.90
CA ILE A 158 8.73 1.29 -15.80
C ILE A 158 9.05 0.47 -14.56
N LEU A 159 8.01 0.12 -13.80
CA LEU A 159 8.05 -0.81 -12.68
C LEU A 159 6.94 -1.85 -12.85
N ALA A 160 7.30 -3.12 -13.02
CA ALA A 160 6.31 -4.18 -13.18
C ALA A 160 6.74 -5.49 -12.51
N ARG A 161 5.77 -6.40 -12.30
CA ARG A 161 6.11 -7.77 -11.90
C ARG A 161 6.88 -8.47 -13.00
N ASP A 162 6.30 -8.46 -14.20
CA ASP A 162 6.92 -9.01 -15.40
C ASP A 162 6.81 -8.01 -16.55
N VAL A 163 7.89 -7.88 -17.33
CA VAL A 163 7.93 -6.99 -18.49
C VAL A 163 8.17 -7.81 -19.75
N TYR A 164 7.21 -7.77 -20.67
CA TYR A 164 7.28 -8.47 -21.96
C TYR A 164 7.33 -7.46 -23.10
N PHE A 165 8.43 -7.45 -23.84
CA PHE A 165 8.56 -6.72 -25.10
C PHE A 165 8.21 -7.63 -26.28
N LYS A 166 7.12 -7.32 -26.99
CA LYS A 166 6.64 -8.11 -28.14
C LYS A 166 6.57 -7.24 -29.41
N PRO A 167 7.72 -6.84 -29.97
CA PRO A 167 7.75 -6.14 -31.24
C PRO A 167 7.30 -7.07 -32.37
N THR A 168 6.40 -6.60 -33.24
CA THR A 168 5.97 -7.29 -34.45
C THR A 168 6.46 -6.52 -35.67
N THR A 169 5.83 -5.39 -35.98
CA THR A 169 6.13 -4.56 -37.16
C THR A 169 6.86 -3.27 -36.82
N GLY A 170 6.53 -2.62 -35.70
CA GLY A 170 7.13 -1.37 -35.24
C GLY A 170 8.09 -1.54 -34.06
N ASN A 171 8.92 -0.52 -33.83
CA ASN A 171 9.86 -0.46 -32.71
C ASN A 171 9.14 -0.21 -31.38
N ILE A 172 9.79 -0.59 -30.29
CA ILE A 172 9.42 -0.23 -28.92
C ILE A 172 10.59 0.59 -28.34
N LYS A 173 10.28 1.74 -27.76
CA LYS A 173 11.29 2.60 -27.14
C LYS A 173 10.94 2.84 -25.67
N VAL A 174 11.92 2.69 -24.79
CA VAL A 174 11.87 3.12 -23.38
C VAL A 174 13.05 4.07 -23.16
N THR A 175 12.75 5.28 -22.71
CA THR A 175 13.79 6.30 -22.45
C THR A 175 14.30 6.24 -21.01
N GLY A 176 13.47 5.85 -20.05
CA GLY A 176 13.85 5.64 -18.65
C GLY A 176 14.33 4.22 -18.35
N ASP A 177 14.39 3.91 -17.06
CA ASP A 177 14.79 2.61 -16.52
C ASP A 177 13.65 1.58 -16.60
N VAL A 178 14.00 0.31 -16.73
CA VAL A 178 13.07 -0.82 -16.68
C VAL A 178 13.35 -1.63 -15.42
N ASN A 179 12.49 -1.45 -14.42
CA ASN A 179 12.54 -2.15 -13.14
C ASN A 179 11.55 -3.33 -13.18
N TYR A 180 12.03 -4.55 -13.00
CA TYR A 180 11.20 -5.76 -12.98
C TYR A 180 11.40 -6.56 -11.69
N ILE A 181 10.33 -7.19 -11.19
CA ILE A 181 10.37 -7.95 -9.93
C ILE A 181 10.70 -9.44 -10.18
N ARG A 182 10.12 -10.02 -11.25
CA ARG A 182 10.19 -11.47 -11.50
C ARG A 182 10.86 -11.80 -12.81
N ASN A 183 10.34 -11.29 -13.93
CA ASN A 183 10.87 -11.64 -15.25
C ASN A 183 10.86 -10.46 -16.22
N ILE A 184 11.82 -10.48 -17.14
CA ILE A 184 11.86 -9.64 -18.33
C ILE A 184 12.06 -10.54 -19.55
N ASP A 185 11.43 -10.21 -20.67
CA ASP A 185 11.56 -10.96 -21.92
C ASP A 185 11.44 -10.04 -23.15
N GLY A 186 12.19 -10.37 -24.20
CA GLY A 186 12.22 -9.62 -25.46
C GLY A 186 13.04 -8.33 -25.45
N GLU A 187 13.71 -8.00 -24.35
CA GLU A 187 14.53 -6.78 -24.20
C GLU A 187 15.76 -6.77 -25.11
N SER A 188 16.22 -7.95 -25.55
CA SER A 188 17.33 -8.13 -26.48
C SER A 188 16.92 -8.08 -27.96
N ASP A 189 15.64 -7.92 -28.28
CA ASP A 189 15.17 -7.79 -29.66
C ASP A 189 15.69 -6.48 -30.30
N PRO A 190 16.22 -6.52 -31.54
CA PRO A 190 16.78 -5.34 -32.20
C PRO A 190 15.79 -4.20 -32.45
N LYS A 191 14.47 -4.45 -32.35
CA LYS A 191 13.40 -3.44 -32.45
C LYS A 191 13.04 -2.84 -31.09
N VAL A 192 13.65 -3.29 -30.01
CA VAL A 192 13.50 -2.75 -28.66
C VAL A 192 14.71 -1.88 -28.36
N THR A 193 14.47 -0.66 -27.89
CA THR A 193 15.53 0.25 -27.48
C THR A 193 15.22 0.77 -26.09
N ILE A 194 16.05 0.40 -25.12
CA ILE A 194 16.00 0.89 -23.74
C ILE A 194 17.21 1.80 -23.57
N THR A 195 16.97 3.06 -23.19
CA THR A 195 18.05 4.05 -22.99
C THR A 195 18.57 4.05 -21.55
N GLY A 196 17.69 3.80 -20.58
CA GLY A 196 18.05 3.62 -19.17
C GLY A 196 18.55 2.21 -18.83
N ASP A 197 18.63 1.93 -17.54
CA ASP A 197 19.10 0.66 -17.00
C ASP A 197 17.97 -0.38 -16.89
N VAL A 198 18.35 -1.66 -16.90
CA VAL A 198 17.43 -2.80 -16.71
C VAL A 198 17.74 -3.45 -15.37
N ASN A 199 16.86 -3.26 -14.40
CA ASN A 199 17.10 -3.56 -12.99
C ASN A 199 16.12 -4.61 -12.46
N ASN A 200 16.65 -5.64 -11.77
CA ASN A 200 15.84 -6.54 -10.97
C ASN A 200 15.65 -5.93 -9.57
N VAL A 201 14.40 -5.67 -9.18
CA VAL A 201 14.06 -5.02 -7.91
C VAL A 201 13.35 -5.98 -6.96
N PRO A 202 13.50 -5.80 -5.63
CA PRO A 202 12.82 -6.65 -4.67
C PRO A 202 11.28 -6.54 -4.80
N PRO A 203 10.53 -7.58 -4.37
CA PRO A 203 9.07 -7.51 -4.33
C PRO A 203 8.57 -6.33 -3.52
N ILE A 204 7.58 -5.63 -4.07
CA ILE A 204 6.95 -4.46 -3.46
C ILE A 204 5.45 -4.70 -3.34
N THR A 205 4.80 -4.00 -2.41
CA THR A 205 3.34 -3.99 -2.33
C THR A 205 2.80 -2.61 -2.63
N PHE A 206 1.61 -2.58 -3.24
CA PHE A 206 0.86 -1.34 -3.49
C PHE A 206 -0.26 -1.29 -2.48
N SER A 207 -0.42 -0.14 -1.83
CA SER A 207 -1.61 0.10 -1.02
C SER A 207 -2.84 -0.02 -1.90
N SER A 208 -4.00 -0.38 -1.33
CA SER A 208 -5.26 -0.16 -2.04
C SER A 208 -5.70 1.28 -1.89
N VAL A 209 -6.59 1.74 -2.76
CA VAL A 209 -7.42 2.92 -2.56
C VAL A 209 -8.20 2.71 -1.27
N ASP A 210 -7.82 3.46 -0.23
CA ASP A 210 -8.50 3.43 1.05
C ASP A 210 -9.80 4.23 0.95
N LYS A 211 -10.89 3.50 0.68
CA LYS A 211 -12.23 4.06 0.49
C LYS A 211 -12.69 4.86 1.72
N GLN A 212 -12.37 4.37 2.91
CA GLN A 212 -12.78 5.03 4.15
C GLN A 212 -12.02 6.34 4.33
N TYR A 213 -10.70 6.31 4.16
CA TYR A 213 -9.87 7.51 4.21
C TYR A 213 -10.37 8.59 3.23
N TYR A 214 -10.59 8.25 1.96
CA TYR A 214 -11.05 9.23 0.98
C TYR A 214 -12.49 9.70 1.23
N SER A 215 -13.38 8.84 1.72
CA SER A 215 -14.71 9.25 2.19
C SER A 215 -14.62 10.29 3.31
N ASP A 216 -13.70 10.10 4.27
CA ASP A 216 -13.53 11.00 5.41
C ASP A 216 -12.86 12.33 5.02
N VAL A 217 -11.84 12.29 4.16
CA VAL A 217 -11.19 13.49 3.60
C VAL A 217 -12.19 14.30 2.77
N ALA A 218 -12.99 13.64 1.94
CA ALA A 218 -14.04 14.29 1.16
C ALA A 218 -15.12 14.91 2.05
N SER A 219 -15.46 14.28 3.19
CA SER A 219 -16.42 14.83 4.16
C SER A 219 -15.85 16.01 4.96
N THR A 220 -14.52 16.12 5.08
CA THR A 220 -13.81 17.14 5.87
C THR A 220 -13.22 18.25 4.97
N GLY A 221 -13.96 18.64 3.93
CA GLY A 221 -13.59 19.77 3.07
C GLY A 221 -13.43 19.44 1.59
N GLY A 222 -13.66 18.20 1.17
CA GLY A 222 -13.79 17.84 -0.24
C GLY A 222 -15.26 17.79 -0.65
N ARG A 223 -15.56 16.92 -1.61
CA ARG A 223 -16.93 16.58 -1.98
C ARG A 223 -17.14 15.07 -1.96
N LYS A 224 -18.09 14.62 -1.15
CA LYS A 224 -18.59 13.25 -1.19
C LYS A 224 -19.83 13.17 -2.06
N ILE A 225 -19.90 12.17 -2.93
CA ILE A 225 -21.03 11.90 -3.82
C ILE A 225 -21.43 10.44 -3.63
N ASP A 226 -22.71 10.19 -3.35
CA ASP A 226 -23.25 8.85 -3.26
C ASP A 226 -23.81 8.42 -4.64
N GLY A 227 -23.41 7.25 -5.12
CA GLY A 227 -23.78 6.74 -6.45
C GLY A 227 -22.88 7.26 -7.57
N ASN A 228 -23.26 6.97 -8.82
CA ASN A 228 -22.45 7.29 -9.99
C ASN A 228 -22.41 8.80 -10.26
N PHE A 229 -21.27 9.28 -10.77
CA PHE A 229 -21.03 10.68 -11.06
C PHE A 229 -20.56 10.86 -12.51
N SER A 230 -21.17 11.79 -13.24
CA SER A 230 -20.75 12.16 -14.59
C SER A 230 -20.41 13.64 -14.63
N TYR A 231 -19.24 13.98 -15.18
CA TYR A 231 -18.80 15.36 -15.30
C TYR A 231 -18.09 15.64 -16.62
N SER A 232 -18.44 16.75 -17.25
CA SER A 232 -17.77 17.30 -18.42
C SER A 232 -17.68 18.81 -18.29
N GLY A 233 -16.48 19.38 -18.33
CA GLY A 233 -16.27 20.82 -18.14
C GLY A 233 -14.90 21.16 -17.57
N ASP A 234 -14.80 22.30 -16.88
CA ASP A 234 -13.59 22.70 -16.17
C ASP A 234 -13.50 21.97 -14.81
N ILE A 235 -12.49 21.14 -14.64
CA ILE A 235 -12.28 20.33 -13.43
C ILE A 235 -11.54 21.19 -12.41
N ASP A 236 -12.28 21.83 -11.50
CA ASP A 236 -11.73 22.65 -10.44
C ASP A 236 -12.54 22.62 -9.13
N ARG A 237 -12.00 23.29 -8.09
CA ARG A 237 -12.58 23.30 -6.76
C ARG A 237 -13.92 24.03 -6.70
N SER A 238 -14.12 25.08 -7.51
CA SER A 238 -15.38 25.84 -7.54
C SER A 238 -16.48 25.05 -8.22
N ASP A 239 -16.26 24.60 -9.44
CA ASP A 239 -17.24 23.89 -10.26
C ASP A 239 -17.62 22.55 -9.64
N LEU A 240 -16.68 21.90 -8.96
CA LEU A 240 -16.91 20.65 -8.27
C LEU A 240 -17.17 20.81 -6.77
N SER A 241 -17.22 22.04 -6.23
CA SER A 241 -17.54 22.32 -4.82
C SER A 241 -16.69 21.53 -3.82
N SER A 242 -15.36 21.52 -4.04
CA SER A 242 -14.41 20.71 -3.26
C SER A 242 -13.24 21.57 -2.78
N SER A 243 -13.34 22.14 -1.59
CA SER A 243 -12.37 23.13 -1.08
C SER A 243 -10.95 22.58 -0.88
N ASN A 244 -10.80 21.29 -0.55
CA ASN A 244 -9.51 20.63 -0.38
C ASN A 244 -9.03 19.93 -1.67
N GLY A 245 -9.80 20.03 -2.76
CA GLY A 245 -9.49 19.43 -4.06
C GLY A 245 -9.73 17.91 -4.17
N VAL A 246 -10.33 17.26 -3.17
CA VAL A 246 -10.66 15.83 -3.21
C VAL A 246 -12.14 15.59 -3.45
N ILE A 247 -12.44 14.75 -4.44
CA ILE A 247 -13.79 14.27 -4.70
C ILE A 247 -13.81 12.76 -4.49
N TYR A 248 -14.65 12.30 -3.57
CA TYR A 248 -14.91 10.87 -3.37
C TYR A 248 -16.30 10.53 -3.89
N VAL A 249 -16.36 9.57 -4.79
CA VAL A 249 -17.59 9.06 -5.39
C VAL A 249 -17.78 7.62 -4.94
N ASP A 250 -18.84 7.35 -4.19
CA ASP A 250 -19.24 6.00 -3.82
C ASP A 250 -20.03 5.33 -4.95
N GLY A 251 -19.34 5.10 -6.06
CA GLY A 251 -19.87 4.59 -7.31
C GLY A 251 -18.85 4.73 -8.44
N ASP A 252 -19.35 4.67 -9.67
CA ASP A 252 -18.54 4.89 -10.87
C ASP A 252 -18.44 6.38 -11.23
N VAL A 253 -17.34 6.78 -11.84
CA VAL A 253 -17.12 8.14 -12.34
C VAL A 253 -17.01 8.12 -13.86
N HIS A 254 -17.71 9.02 -14.55
CA HIS A 254 -17.57 9.29 -15.97
C HIS A 254 -17.04 10.70 -16.14
N ILE A 255 -15.89 10.86 -16.81
CA ILE A 255 -15.19 12.14 -16.81
C ILE A 255 -14.56 12.50 -18.16
N SER A 256 -14.67 13.78 -18.49
CA SER A 256 -13.92 14.50 -19.51
C SER A 256 -13.78 15.96 -19.08
N GLY A 257 -12.81 16.71 -19.58
CA GLY A 257 -12.69 18.13 -19.25
C GLY A 257 -11.27 18.67 -19.19
N ASN A 258 -11.20 19.96 -18.85
CA ASN A 258 -9.94 20.66 -18.65
C ASN A 258 -9.72 20.94 -17.17
N THR A 259 -8.63 20.44 -16.60
CA THR A 259 -8.27 20.63 -15.20
C THR A 259 -7.56 21.96 -15.02
N THR A 260 -8.20 22.89 -14.30
CA THR A 260 -7.68 24.26 -14.12
C THR A 260 -7.04 24.47 -12.74
N GLU A 261 -7.29 23.57 -11.78
CA GLU A 261 -6.64 23.50 -10.48
C GLU A 261 -6.27 22.06 -10.13
N SER A 262 -5.23 21.82 -9.30
CA SER A 262 -4.86 20.44 -8.97
C SER A 262 -5.92 19.74 -8.13
N MET A 263 -6.41 18.61 -8.63
CA MET A 263 -7.56 17.87 -8.10
C MET A 263 -7.25 16.38 -7.96
N HIS A 264 -7.98 15.71 -7.08
CA HIS A 264 -7.94 14.25 -6.94
C HIS A 264 -9.36 13.70 -6.89
N ILE A 265 -9.71 12.89 -7.89
CA ILE A 265 -11.01 12.25 -8.00
C ILE A 265 -10.83 10.76 -7.70
N VAL A 266 -11.58 10.28 -6.72
CA VAL A 266 -11.50 8.92 -6.20
C VAL A 266 -12.86 8.24 -6.36
N ALA A 267 -12.90 7.11 -7.05
CA ALA A 267 -14.09 6.31 -7.25
C ALA A 267 -14.02 5.02 -6.43
N SER A 268 -15.10 4.68 -5.72
CA SER A 268 -15.22 3.38 -5.05
C SER A 268 -15.50 2.23 -6.04
N GLY A 269 -15.98 2.59 -7.24
CA GLY A 269 -16.11 1.75 -8.43
C GLY A 269 -15.05 2.08 -9.50
N ASN A 270 -15.46 2.06 -10.77
CA ASN A 270 -14.62 2.31 -11.93
C ASN A 270 -14.54 3.81 -12.27
N ILE A 271 -13.51 4.20 -13.04
CA ILE A 271 -13.46 5.51 -13.70
C ILE A 271 -13.52 5.31 -15.22
N TYR A 272 -14.45 5.97 -15.87
CA TYR A 272 -14.63 6.01 -17.31
C TYR A 272 -14.13 7.34 -17.87
N ILE A 273 -13.13 7.31 -18.75
CA ILE A 273 -12.60 8.50 -19.43
C ILE A 273 -13.30 8.61 -20.78
N GLU A 274 -14.33 9.45 -20.85
CA GLU A 274 -15.26 9.51 -21.99
C GLU A 274 -14.83 10.51 -23.08
N GLY A 275 -13.86 11.36 -22.77
CA GLY A 275 -13.33 12.39 -23.67
C GLY A 275 -12.00 12.92 -23.15
N ASP A 276 -11.51 13.98 -23.79
CA ASP A 276 -10.22 14.55 -23.44
C ASP A 276 -10.15 14.95 -21.96
N ILE A 277 -9.01 14.66 -21.33
CA ILE A 277 -8.62 15.14 -20.02
C ILE A 277 -7.35 15.96 -20.24
N THR A 278 -7.44 17.27 -20.09
CA THR A 278 -6.29 18.17 -20.21
C THR A 278 -6.00 18.84 -18.86
N CYS A 279 -4.80 19.40 -18.72
CA CYS A 279 -4.40 20.16 -17.54
C CYS A 279 -3.76 21.48 -17.97
N ASN A 280 -4.07 22.55 -17.24
CA ASN A 280 -3.32 23.79 -17.34
C ASN A 280 -1.86 23.60 -16.87
N SER A 281 -0.99 24.53 -17.25
CA SER A 281 0.44 24.45 -16.87
C SER A 281 0.63 24.42 -15.35
N GLY A 282 1.37 23.43 -14.85
CA GLY A 282 1.63 23.23 -13.42
C GLY A 282 0.46 22.66 -12.62
N VAL A 283 -0.65 22.32 -13.27
CA VAL A 283 -1.83 21.68 -12.66
C VAL A 283 -1.76 20.17 -12.90
N GLN A 284 -2.12 19.39 -11.88
CA GLN A 284 -2.12 17.94 -11.94
C GLN A 284 -3.48 17.36 -11.53
N LEU A 285 -3.94 16.34 -12.27
CA LEU A 285 -5.13 15.59 -11.94
C LEU A 285 -4.76 14.17 -11.51
N GLY A 286 -5.24 13.77 -10.33
CA GLY A 286 -5.24 12.37 -9.89
C GLY A 286 -6.60 11.71 -10.13
N LEU A 287 -6.61 10.55 -10.77
CA LEU A 287 -7.77 9.70 -10.95
C LEU A 287 -7.51 8.34 -10.29
N SER A 288 -8.14 8.07 -9.14
CA SER A 288 -7.97 6.81 -8.40
C SER A 288 -9.25 5.99 -8.38
N ALA A 289 -9.28 4.90 -9.12
CA ALA A 289 -10.38 3.93 -9.09
C ALA A 289 -10.05 2.78 -8.15
N ALA A 290 -10.95 2.47 -7.20
CA ALA A 290 -10.91 1.20 -6.49
C ALA A 290 -11.25 0.02 -7.42
N GLY A 291 -11.98 0.29 -8.50
CA GLY A 291 -12.19 -0.59 -9.65
C GLY A 291 -11.17 -0.35 -10.78
N ASP A 292 -11.58 -0.66 -12.00
CA ASP A 292 -10.77 -0.48 -13.21
C ASP A 292 -10.88 0.96 -13.73
N VAL A 293 -9.94 1.36 -14.59
CA VAL A 293 -10.04 2.61 -15.36
C VAL A 293 -10.24 2.25 -16.82
N ILE A 294 -11.31 2.77 -17.41
CA ILE A 294 -11.84 2.31 -18.69
C ILE A 294 -11.99 3.50 -19.63
N ILE A 295 -11.45 3.39 -20.84
CA ILE A 295 -11.76 4.29 -21.95
C ILE A 295 -12.83 3.54 -22.78
N PRO A 296 -14.11 3.95 -22.73
CA PRO A 296 -15.19 3.22 -23.38
C PRO A 296 -15.10 3.29 -24.91
N ASP A 297 -15.84 2.41 -25.59
CA ASP A 297 -15.93 2.39 -27.06
C ASP A 297 -16.41 3.74 -27.61
N SER A 298 -17.30 4.42 -26.88
CA SER A 298 -17.84 5.74 -27.20
C SER A 298 -16.83 6.89 -27.12
N ALA A 299 -15.66 6.71 -26.50
CA ALA A 299 -14.65 7.75 -26.41
C ALA A 299 -14.11 8.13 -27.81
N PRO A 300 -13.70 9.39 -28.04
CA PRO A 300 -13.23 9.87 -29.34
C PRO A 300 -12.13 9.02 -29.99
N ASN A 301 -12.06 9.05 -31.33
CA ASN A 301 -10.98 8.37 -32.07
C ASN A 301 -9.59 8.94 -31.78
N ASN A 302 -9.53 10.24 -31.45
CA ASN A 302 -8.32 10.92 -31.00
C ASN A 302 -8.56 11.40 -29.57
N LEU A 303 -7.73 10.95 -28.64
CA LEU A 303 -7.92 11.19 -27.21
C LEU A 303 -6.62 11.72 -26.59
N THR A 304 -6.74 12.76 -25.78
CA THR A 304 -5.67 13.29 -24.94
C THR A 304 -6.00 13.06 -23.48
N ILE A 305 -5.08 12.47 -22.72
CA ILE A 305 -5.21 12.25 -21.28
C ILE A 305 -3.99 12.83 -20.59
N ASN A 306 -4.19 13.85 -19.77
CA ASN A 306 -3.20 14.44 -18.90
C ASN A 306 -3.58 14.16 -17.44
N ALA A 307 -3.12 13.05 -16.88
CA ALA A 307 -3.47 12.66 -15.51
C ALA A 307 -2.49 11.64 -14.93
N PHE A 308 -2.39 11.62 -13.60
CA PHE A 308 -2.01 10.42 -12.87
C PHE A 308 -3.22 9.51 -12.75
N ILE A 309 -3.11 8.27 -13.22
CA ILE A 309 -4.16 7.26 -13.16
C ILE A 309 -3.76 6.15 -12.21
N ARG A 310 -4.64 5.83 -11.26
CA ARG A 310 -4.54 4.66 -10.42
C ARG A 310 -5.75 3.74 -10.60
N ALA A 311 -5.51 2.46 -10.86
CA ALA A 311 -6.57 1.45 -10.94
C ALA A 311 -6.26 0.25 -10.03
N ASP A 312 -7.05 0.11 -8.98
CA ASP A 312 -6.94 -0.99 -8.02
C ASP A 312 -7.73 -2.23 -8.44
N GLY A 313 -8.77 -2.05 -9.24
CA GLY A 313 -9.45 -3.13 -9.93
C GLY A 313 -8.47 -3.92 -10.79
N GLY A 314 -7.42 -3.27 -11.27
CA GLY A 314 -6.22 -3.92 -11.78
C GLY A 314 -6.02 -3.82 -13.28
N VAL A 315 -6.86 -3.08 -14.01
CA VAL A 315 -6.62 -2.78 -15.43
C VAL A 315 -6.90 -1.31 -15.75
N LEU A 316 -6.03 -0.72 -16.58
CA LEU A 316 -6.35 0.43 -17.42
C LEU A 316 -6.56 -0.06 -18.86
N GLU A 317 -7.80 0.01 -19.36
CA GLU A 317 -8.14 -0.52 -20.68
C GLU A 317 -8.87 0.48 -21.58
N ALA A 318 -8.58 0.41 -22.87
CA ALA A 318 -9.41 1.01 -23.90
C ALA A 318 -10.25 -0.09 -24.57
N LYS A 319 -11.57 0.08 -24.54
CA LYS A 319 -12.49 -0.81 -25.25
C LYS A 319 -12.40 -0.56 -26.76
N GLY A 320 -12.61 -1.64 -27.52
CA GLY A 320 -12.55 -1.68 -28.98
C GLY A 320 -11.63 -2.79 -29.48
N ASN A 321 -11.69 -3.09 -30.77
CA ASN A 321 -10.68 -3.98 -31.37
C ASN A 321 -9.36 -3.23 -31.55
N PRO A 322 -8.22 -3.94 -31.59
CA PRO A 322 -6.92 -3.31 -31.77
C PRO A 322 -6.84 -2.47 -33.05
N GLY A 323 -6.56 -1.18 -32.90
CA GLY A 323 -6.45 -0.24 -34.02
C GLY A 323 -7.76 0.35 -34.53
N ASP A 324 -8.89 0.14 -33.84
CA ASP A 324 -10.19 0.74 -34.19
C ASP A 324 -10.19 2.27 -34.03
N LYS A 325 -9.28 2.81 -33.21
CA LYS A 325 -9.14 4.25 -32.93
C LYS A 325 -7.80 4.78 -33.45
N ASP A 326 -7.74 6.08 -33.69
CA ASP A 326 -6.59 6.75 -34.31
C ASP A 326 -5.45 6.92 -33.30
N THR A 327 -5.47 7.98 -32.50
CA THR A 327 -4.34 8.39 -31.65
C THR A 327 -4.73 8.57 -30.20
N LEU A 328 -3.92 8.01 -29.30
CA LEU A 328 -3.95 8.32 -27.87
C LEU A 328 -2.68 9.08 -27.49
N ASN A 329 -2.84 10.29 -26.98
CA ASN A 329 -1.78 11.07 -26.35
C ASN A 329 -1.97 10.99 -24.83
N PHE A 330 -1.06 10.33 -24.14
CA PHE A 330 -1.10 10.20 -22.68
C PHE A 330 0.09 10.92 -22.08
N THR A 331 -0.16 11.89 -21.20
CA THR A 331 0.86 12.59 -20.43
C THR A 331 0.57 12.42 -18.94
N GLY A 332 1.51 11.86 -18.17
CA GLY A 332 1.31 11.62 -16.74
C GLY A 332 1.95 10.31 -16.28
N ALA A 333 1.28 9.59 -15.38
CA ALA A 333 1.74 8.31 -14.87
C ALA A 333 0.58 7.36 -14.58
N ILE A 334 0.86 6.06 -14.57
CA ILE A 334 -0.12 4.98 -14.45
C ILE A 334 0.32 4.03 -13.33
N ALA A 335 -0.50 3.88 -12.29
CA ALA A 335 -0.30 2.93 -11.21
C ALA A 335 -1.46 1.90 -11.18
N VAL A 336 -1.22 0.68 -11.64
CA VAL A 336 -2.27 -0.34 -11.72
C VAL A 336 -1.91 -1.54 -10.87
N ARG A 337 -2.81 -1.97 -10.00
CA ARG A 337 -2.57 -3.15 -9.15
C ARG A 337 -2.29 -4.41 -9.97
N GLY A 338 -2.98 -4.54 -11.11
CA GLY A 338 -2.93 -5.72 -11.94
C GLY A 338 -3.94 -6.81 -11.54
N LYS A 339 -4.46 -7.54 -12.52
CA LYS A 339 -5.23 -8.78 -12.34
C LYS A 339 -4.48 -9.93 -12.99
N ASP A 340 -4.37 -11.08 -12.32
CA ASP A 340 -3.70 -12.27 -12.88
C ASP A 340 -4.41 -12.83 -14.12
N SER A 341 -5.70 -12.52 -14.30
CA SER A 341 -6.49 -12.92 -15.47
C SER A 341 -6.30 -12.03 -16.69
N ALA A 342 -5.67 -10.86 -16.55
CA ALA A 342 -5.45 -9.92 -17.64
C ALA A 342 -4.10 -10.17 -18.31
N SER A 343 -4.07 -10.15 -19.65
CA SER A 343 -2.82 -10.35 -20.41
C SER A 343 -1.82 -9.19 -20.27
N SER A 344 -2.28 -8.04 -19.78
CA SER A 344 -1.48 -6.84 -19.49
C SER A 344 -2.29 -5.95 -18.56
N ALA A 345 -1.63 -5.36 -17.56
CA ALA A 345 -2.30 -4.42 -16.64
C ALA A 345 -2.68 -3.09 -17.33
N VAL A 346 -2.01 -2.74 -18.43
CA VAL A 346 -2.34 -1.61 -19.30
C VAL A 346 -2.62 -2.16 -20.70
N ASN A 347 -3.87 -2.01 -21.17
CA ASN A 347 -4.31 -2.47 -22.48
C ASN A 347 -5.01 -1.35 -23.26
N LEU A 348 -4.21 -0.54 -23.95
CA LEU A 348 -4.69 0.60 -24.73
C LEU A 348 -4.69 0.32 -26.23
N ASN A 349 -4.75 -0.97 -26.61
CA ASN A 349 -4.53 -1.40 -27.99
C ASN A 349 -5.59 -0.96 -28.99
N ALA A 350 -6.77 -0.53 -28.51
CA ALA A 350 -7.81 0.05 -29.35
C ALA A 350 -7.28 1.24 -30.19
N TYR A 351 -6.33 2.02 -29.68
CA TYR A 351 -5.68 3.10 -30.43
C TYR A 351 -4.49 2.59 -31.23
N SER A 352 -4.46 2.89 -32.52
CA SER A 352 -3.39 2.49 -33.44
C SER A 352 -2.06 3.18 -33.17
N SER A 353 -2.11 4.47 -32.82
CA SER A 353 -0.96 5.27 -32.39
C SER A 353 -1.10 5.63 -30.90
N ARG A 354 -0.03 5.42 -30.13
CA ARG A 354 -0.01 5.66 -28.67
C ARG A 354 1.27 6.38 -28.30
N VAL A 355 1.12 7.64 -27.91
CA VAL A 355 2.22 8.50 -27.47
C VAL A 355 2.17 8.59 -25.96
N TYR A 356 3.18 8.04 -25.28
CA TYR A 356 3.26 8.04 -23.83
C TYR A 356 4.37 8.98 -23.36
N ASN A 357 3.96 10.06 -22.71
CA ASN A 357 4.85 11.03 -22.11
C ASN A 357 4.74 10.94 -20.58
N TYR A 358 5.85 10.72 -19.90
CA TYR A 358 5.92 10.89 -18.45
C TYR A 358 5.95 12.38 -18.09
N ASP A 359 5.13 12.76 -17.11
CA ASP A 359 5.17 14.09 -16.49
C ASP A 359 6.09 14.03 -15.26
N ASP A 360 7.33 14.51 -15.40
CA ASP A 360 8.35 14.50 -14.34
C ASP A 360 8.00 15.41 -13.15
N THR A 361 7.03 16.31 -13.30
CA THR A 361 6.52 17.10 -12.19
C THR A 361 5.76 16.24 -11.18
N LEU A 362 5.29 15.04 -11.56
CA LEU A 362 4.63 14.11 -10.65
C LEU A 362 5.59 13.54 -9.59
N SER A 363 6.90 13.43 -9.88
CA SER A 363 7.91 13.05 -8.89
C SER A 363 8.56 14.24 -8.20
N THR A 364 8.80 15.33 -8.92
CA THR A 364 9.60 16.46 -8.43
C THR A 364 8.80 17.57 -7.76
N ASN A 365 7.54 17.74 -8.13
CA ASN A 365 6.66 18.80 -7.63
C ASN A 365 5.19 18.34 -7.61
N LEU A 366 4.90 17.29 -6.84
CA LEU A 366 3.57 16.73 -6.73
C LEU A 366 2.58 17.74 -6.11
N THR A 367 1.50 18.05 -6.84
CA THR A 367 0.42 18.94 -6.43
C THR A 367 -0.95 18.25 -6.34
N ILE A 368 -1.04 16.97 -6.71
CA ILE A 368 -2.26 16.16 -6.53
C ILE A 368 -2.57 16.07 -5.02
N PRO A 369 -3.73 16.56 -4.56
CA PRO A 369 -4.04 16.61 -3.14
C PRO A 369 -4.31 15.20 -2.58
N TYR A 370 -3.77 14.90 -1.41
CA TYR A 370 -3.97 13.65 -0.67
C TYR A 370 -3.70 12.38 -1.50
N LEU A 371 -2.70 12.42 -2.39
CA LEU A 371 -2.21 11.22 -3.05
C LEU A 371 -1.58 10.30 -2.00
N THR A 372 -1.95 9.02 -2.00
CA THR A 372 -1.32 8.05 -1.09
C THR A 372 -0.01 7.52 -1.65
N TYR A 373 0.94 7.28 -0.76
CA TYR A 373 2.26 6.75 -1.04
C TYR A 373 2.32 5.24 -0.92
N ILE A 374 3.35 4.66 -1.53
CA ILE A 374 3.79 3.30 -1.27
C ILE A 374 4.65 3.33 -0.01
N ALA A 375 4.38 2.42 0.92
CA ALA A 375 5.20 2.22 2.11
C ALA A 375 5.35 0.72 2.37
N ASN A 376 6.58 0.22 2.24
CA ASN A 376 6.92 -1.20 2.31
C ASN A 376 8.02 -1.46 3.33
N ILE A 377 7.83 -2.48 4.17
CA ILE A 377 8.87 -2.96 5.08
C ILE A 377 9.97 -3.63 4.24
N ILE A 378 11.20 -3.12 4.36
CA ILE A 378 12.39 -3.71 3.73
C ILE A 378 12.99 -4.78 4.65
N ASP A 379 13.14 -4.42 5.92
CA ASP A 379 13.72 -5.25 6.96
C ASP A 379 13.01 -4.99 8.28
N TRP A 380 12.92 -6.01 9.11
CA TRP A 380 12.45 -5.86 10.48
C TRP A 380 13.16 -6.83 11.41
N LYS A 381 13.35 -6.39 12.64
CA LYS A 381 13.90 -7.22 13.70
C LYS A 381 13.33 -6.85 15.05
N GLU A 382 13.28 -7.82 15.93
CA GLU A 382 13.04 -7.56 17.33
C GLU A 382 14.32 -7.05 18.01
N ILE A 383 14.17 -6.01 18.83
CA ILE A 383 15.28 -5.36 19.54
C ILE A 383 14.98 -5.25 21.03
N LYS A 384 15.99 -4.89 21.83
CA LYS A 384 15.78 -4.63 23.26
C LYS A 384 15.16 -3.24 23.44
N PRO A 385 14.35 -3.03 24.49
CA PRO A 385 13.84 -1.70 24.84
C PRO A 385 14.92 -0.63 25.11
N THR A 386 16.14 -1.06 25.41
CA THR A 386 17.28 -0.17 25.68
C THR A 386 18.10 0.18 24.45
N ASP A 387 17.83 -0.46 23.31
CA ASP A 387 18.61 -0.22 22.10
C ASP A 387 18.34 1.21 21.57
N PRO A 388 19.37 1.90 21.02
CA PRO A 388 19.25 3.28 20.58
C PRO A 388 18.28 3.43 19.40
N PHE A 389 17.68 4.61 19.29
CA PHE A 389 16.80 4.97 18.18
C PHE A 389 17.03 6.44 17.77
N PRO A 390 17.28 6.74 16.48
CA PRO A 390 17.44 5.80 15.36
C PRO A 390 18.65 4.86 15.56
N PRO A 391 18.66 3.68 14.91
CA PRO A 391 19.82 2.79 14.95
C PRO A 391 21.03 3.50 14.32
N SER A 392 22.20 3.32 14.93
CA SER A 392 23.48 3.89 14.48
C SER A 392 23.99 3.30 13.18
#